data_AF-A0A544TQM1-F1
#
_entry.id   AF-A0A544TQM1-F1
#
_cell.length_a   1.000
_cell.length_b   1.000
_cell.length_c   1.000
_cell.angle_alpha   90.00
_cell.angle_beta   90.00
_cell.angle_gamma   90.00
#
_symmetry.space_group_name_H-M   'P 1'
#
loop_
_entity.id
_entity.type
_entity.pdbx_description
1 polymer ?
#
loop_
_entity_poly.entity_id
_entity_poly.type
_entity_poly.pdbx_seq_one_letter_code
_entity_poly.pdbx_strand_id
1 'polypeptide(L)'
;MYSKHDNLTEWKKIREKLVTLYKENDSSKGEFMEKGISLLEDIVSKNTDASPINMEERFHFIKSNKHIYTAFRQLDEMFKETEKRIASLKAQKHHK
;
A
#
# COMPACT_ATOMS: atom_id res chain seq x y z
N MET A 1 -8.11 -20.29 -15.08
CA MET A 1 -6.80 -20.03 -14.44
C MET A 1 -6.89 -18.72 -13.69
N TYR A 2 -6.52 -18.73 -12.41
CA TYR A 2 -6.80 -17.70 -11.40
C TYR A 2 -6.68 -16.25 -11.89
N SER A 3 -7.77 -15.50 -11.71
CA SER A 3 -7.84 -14.05 -11.89
C SER A 3 -6.73 -13.40 -11.08
N LYS A 4 -5.68 -12.89 -11.75
CA LYS A 4 -4.66 -12.03 -11.12
C LYS A 4 -5.38 -10.76 -10.68
N HIS A 5 -5.93 -10.76 -9.47
CA HIS A 5 -6.28 -9.52 -8.82
C HIS A 5 -4.98 -8.75 -8.62
N ASP A 6 -4.82 -7.68 -9.39
CA ASP A 6 -3.74 -6.72 -9.24
C ASP A 6 -3.81 -6.14 -7.81
N ASN A 7 -2.76 -6.34 -7.01
CA ASN A 7 -2.71 -5.88 -5.62
C ASN A 7 -2.97 -4.37 -5.50
N LEU A 8 -2.65 -3.58 -6.54
CA LEU A 8 -2.98 -2.15 -6.57
C LEU A 8 -4.49 -1.91 -6.69
N THR A 9 -5.19 -2.74 -7.46
CA THR A 9 -6.65 -2.72 -7.54
C THR A 9 -7.29 -3.12 -6.21
N GLU A 10 -6.74 -4.11 -5.51
CA GLU A 10 -7.23 -4.51 -4.20
C GLU A 10 -6.97 -3.43 -3.14
N TRP A 11 -5.81 -2.77 -3.19
CA TRP A 11 -5.52 -1.61 -2.34
C TRP A 11 -6.56 -0.49 -2.51
N LYS A 12 -7.00 -0.18 -3.74
CA LYS A 12 -8.01 0.87 -3.97
C LYS A 12 -9.32 0.58 -3.21
N LYS A 13 -9.77 -0.67 -3.19
CA LYS A 13 -10.97 -1.09 -2.43
C LYS A 13 -10.75 -0.99 -0.91
N ILE A 14 -9.61 -1.51 -0.43
CA ILE A 14 -9.26 -1.45 1.00
C ILE A 14 -9.16 0.00 1.46
N ARG A 15 -8.53 0.87 0.66
CA ARG A 15 -8.39 2.31 0.92
C ARG A 15 -9.74 2.98 1.07
N GLU A 16 -10.68 2.75 0.14
CA GLU A 16 -12.03 3.30 0.23
C GLU A 16 -12.74 2.86 1.51
N LYS A 17 -12.62 1.58 1.86
CA LYS A 17 -13.17 1.06 3.11
C LYS A 17 -12.51 1.68 4.34
N LEU A 18 -11.19 1.80 4.37
CA LEU A 18 -10.44 2.42 5.47
C LEU A 18 -10.89 3.87 5.68
N VAL A 19 -11.10 4.65 4.61
CA VAL A 19 -11.62 6.03 4.73
C VAL A 19 -12.93 6.06 5.50
N THR A 20 -13.85 5.14 5.24
CA THR A 20 -15.11 5.02 5.98
C THR A 20 -14.88 4.58 7.42
N LEU A 21 -14.08 3.54 7.66
CA LEU A 21 -13.81 3.02 9.01
C LEU A 21 -13.13 4.06 9.91
N TYR A 22 -12.22 4.89 9.38
CA TYR A 22 -11.62 5.98 10.15
C TYR A 22 -12.61 7.09 10.49
N LYS A 23 -13.58 7.39 9.60
CA LYS A 23 -14.65 8.36 9.88
C LYS A 23 -15.61 7.85 10.94
N GLU A 24 -15.93 6.56 10.91
CA GLU A 24 -16.85 5.90 11.85
C GLU A 24 -16.14 5.49 13.16
N ASN A 25 -14.81 5.70 13.24
CA ASN A 25 -13.95 5.22 14.31
C ASN A 25 -14.10 3.71 14.60
N ASP A 26 -14.43 2.92 13.58
CA ASP A 26 -14.65 1.48 13.69
C ASP A 26 -13.36 0.75 14.11
N SER A 27 -13.47 -0.28 14.94
CA SER A 27 -12.33 -1.02 15.49
C SER A 27 -11.67 -1.95 14.46
N SER A 28 -12.39 -2.38 13.42
CA SER A 28 -11.88 -3.27 12.37
C SER A 28 -10.87 -2.60 11.44
N LYS A 29 -10.67 -1.27 11.52
CA LYS A 29 -9.65 -0.53 10.75
C LYS A 29 -8.26 -1.16 10.86
N GLY A 30 -7.91 -1.73 12.02
CA GLY A 30 -6.63 -2.41 12.23
C GLY A 30 -6.42 -3.59 11.29
N GLU A 31 -7.43 -4.43 11.09
CA GLU A 31 -7.36 -5.59 10.20
C GLU A 31 -7.19 -5.18 8.73
N PHE A 32 -7.87 -4.10 8.31
CA PHE A 32 -7.73 -3.57 6.96
C PHE A 32 -6.37 -2.91 6.73
N MET A 33 -5.80 -2.26 7.76
CA MET A 33 -4.42 -1.77 7.72
C MET A 33 -3.42 -2.91 7.57
N GLU A 34 -3.58 -4.02 8.27
CA GLU A 34 -2.72 -5.21 8.12
C GLU A 34 -2.78 -5.81 6.72
N LYS A 35 -3.99 -5.91 6.16
CA LYS A 35 -4.17 -6.34 4.76
C LYS A 35 -3.44 -5.40 3.80
N GLY A 36 -3.56 -4.09 4.00
CA GLY A 36 -2.85 -3.09 3.19
C GLY A 36 -1.32 -3.21 3.28
N ILE A 37 -0.79 -3.43 4.49
CA ILE A 37 0.65 -3.67 4.73
C ILE A 37 1.11 -4.91 3.95
N SER A 38 0.40 -6.02 4.09
CA SER A 38 0.76 -7.28 3.42
C SER A 38 0.71 -7.16 1.89
N LEU A 39 -0.28 -6.45 1.35
CA LEU A 39 -0.35 -6.17 -0.09
C LEU A 39 0.84 -5.37 -0.59
N LEU A 40 1.27 -4.34 0.16
CA LEU A 40 2.42 -3.52 -0.23
C LEU A 40 3.73 -4.32 -0.14
N GLU A 41 3.92 -5.12 0.90
CA GLU A 41 5.08 -6.02 1.03
C GLU A 41 5.15 -7.00 -0.17
N ASP A 42 4.02 -7.57 -0.59
CA ASP A 42 3.97 -8.46 -1.76
C ASP A 42 4.27 -7.70 -3.07
N ILE A 43 3.77 -6.47 -3.26
CA ILE A 43 4.09 -5.65 -4.44
C ILE A 43 5.59 -5.36 -4.50
N VAL A 44 6.18 -4.93 -3.38
CA VAL A 44 7.59 -4.55 -3.31
C VAL A 44 8.50 -5.76 -3.49
N SER A 45 8.17 -6.91 -2.89
CA SER A 45 8.97 -8.14 -3.08
C SER A 45 9.04 -8.58 -4.55
N LYS A 46 7.96 -8.36 -5.31
CA LYS A 46 7.90 -8.64 -6.76
C LYS A 46 8.52 -7.53 -7.62
N ASN A 47 8.74 -6.34 -7.06
CA ASN A 47 9.24 -5.15 -7.76
C ASN A 47 10.25 -4.42 -6.88
N THR A 48 11.39 -5.05 -6.57
CA THR A 48 12.38 -4.52 -5.62
C THR A 48 12.85 -3.11 -5.98
N ASP A 49 13.00 -2.81 -7.28
CA ASP A 49 13.38 -1.49 -7.81
C ASP A 49 12.31 -0.41 -7.62
N ALA A 50 11.12 -0.80 -7.13
CA ALA A 50 9.97 0.05 -6.85
C ALA A 50 9.62 0.18 -5.37
N SER A 51 10.59 -0.12 -4.49
CA SER A 51 10.48 0.13 -3.06
C SER A 51 10.21 1.62 -2.77
N PRO A 52 9.28 1.95 -1.86
CA PRO A 52 9.02 3.32 -1.45
C PRO A 52 10.19 3.89 -0.62
N ILE A 53 10.22 5.22 -0.49
CA ILE A 53 11.31 5.89 0.25
C ILE A 53 11.18 5.60 1.75
N ASN A 54 12.31 5.35 2.42
CA ASN A 54 12.41 5.08 3.87
C ASN A 54 11.44 3.98 4.31
N MET A 55 11.41 2.90 3.53
CA MET A 55 10.43 1.83 3.66
C MET A 55 10.41 1.24 5.07
N GLU A 56 11.58 0.97 5.66
CA GLU A 56 11.70 0.32 6.96
C GLU A 56 11.11 1.17 8.09
N GLU A 57 11.51 2.44 8.21
CA GLU A 57 11.00 3.32 9.28
C GLU A 57 9.51 3.57 9.13
N ARG A 58 9.02 3.71 7.89
CA ARG A 58 7.59 3.94 7.61
C ARG A 58 6.77 2.70 7.91
N PHE A 59 7.22 1.50 7.55
CA PHE A 59 6.54 0.27 7.93
C PHE A 59 6.53 0.07 9.44
N HIS A 60 7.64 0.35 10.13
CA HIS A 60 7.69 0.30 11.58
C HIS A 60 6.64 1.24 12.19
N PHE A 61 6.60 2.50 11.75
CA PHE A 61 5.59 3.46 12.19
C PHE A 61 4.17 2.98 11.94
N ILE A 62 3.86 2.51 10.71
CA ILE A 62 2.52 2.06 10.35
C ILE A 62 2.11 0.84 11.17
N LYS A 63 3.00 -0.15 11.33
CA LYS A 63 2.73 -1.38 12.08
C LYS A 63 2.41 -1.09 13.56
N SER A 64 3.11 -0.12 14.16
CA SER A 64 2.89 0.30 15.55
C SER A 64 1.66 1.19 15.72
N ASN A 65 1.18 1.86 14.66
CA ASN A 65 0.16 2.90 14.76
C ASN A 65 -1.08 2.66 13.87
N LYS A 66 -1.41 1.39 13.56
CA LYS A 66 -2.52 1.01 12.65
C LYS A 66 -3.88 1.65 12.97
N HIS A 67 -4.09 2.13 14.18
CA HIS A 67 -5.36 2.69 14.63
C HIS A 67 -5.52 4.19 14.36
N ILE A 68 -4.45 4.92 14.00
CA ILE A 68 -4.52 6.38 13.76
C ILE A 68 -4.55 6.70 12.26
N TYR A 69 -5.24 7.78 11.91
CA TYR A 69 -5.41 8.20 10.52
C TYR A 69 -4.09 8.53 9.83
N THR A 70 -3.11 9.07 10.57
CA THR A 70 -1.77 9.37 10.05
C THR A 70 -1.05 8.13 9.52
N ALA A 71 -1.19 6.97 10.18
CA ALA A 71 -0.60 5.72 9.71
C ALA A 71 -1.25 5.25 8.39
N PHE A 72 -2.56 5.41 8.26
CA PHE A 72 -3.26 5.16 6.99
C PHE A 72 -2.79 6.08 5.88
N ARG A 73 -2.65 7.38 6.15
CA ARG A 73 -2.12 8.35 5.17
C ARG A 73 -0.72 7.96 4.71
N GLN A 74 0.14 7.57 5.65
CA GLN A 74 1.49 7.10 5.36
C GLN A 74 1.48 5.87 4.44
N LEU A 75 0.60 4.90 4.72
CA LEU A 75 0.44 3.71 3.87
C LEU A 75 -0.06 4.07 2.46
N ASP A 76 -1.08 4.92 2.35
CA ASP A 76 -1.61 5.43 1.06
C ASP A 76 -0.55 6.15 0.22
N GLU A 77 0.35 6.88 0.87
CA GLU A 77 1.47 7.54 0.20
C GLU A 77 2.51 6.54 -0.31
N MET A 78 2.87 5.53 0.49
CA MET A 78 3.79 4.47 0.05
C MET A 78 3.25 3.73 -1.18
N PHE A 79 1.95 3.41 -1.23
CA PHE A 79 1.34 2.81 -2.41
C PHE A 79 1.47 3.67 -3.68
N LYS A 80 1.24 4.99 -3.57
CA LYS A 80 1.38 5.92 -4.71
C LYS A 80 2.81 6.04 -5.19
N GLU A 81 3.77 6.08 -4.28
CA GLU A 81 5.20 6.09 -4.59
C GLU A 81 5.58 4.82 -5.38
N THR A 82 5.19 3.65 -4.88
CA THR A 82 5.45 2.35 -5.53
C THR A 82 4.76 2.25 -6.89
N GLU A 83 3.48 2.64 -7.02
CA GLU A 83 2.75 2.64 -8.30
C GLU A 83 3.44 3.54 -9.34
N LYS A 84 3.81 4.76 -8.95
CA LYS A 84 4.54 5.71 -9.82
C LYS A 84 5.88 5.14 -10.27
N ARG A 85 6.61 4.48 -9.35
CA ARG A 85 7.91 3.90 -9.66
C ARG A 85 7.81 2.69 -10.59
N ILE A 86 6.84 1.81 -10.39
CA ILE A 86 6.52 0.70 -11.32
C ILE A 86 6.22 1.25 -12.72
N ALA A 87 5.39 2.28 -12.84
CA ALA A 87 5.04 2.88 -14.12
C ALA A 87 6.29 3.47 -14.83
N SER A 88 7.15 4.18 -14.09
CA SER A 88 8.39 4.73 -14.63
C SER A 88 9.36 3.64 -15.12
N LEU A 89 9.54 2.56 -14.35
CA LEU A 89 10.39 1.44 -14.75
C LEU A 89 9.87 0.73 -16.01
N LYS A 90 8.55 0.57 -16.14
CA LYS A 90 7.93 0.02 -17.36
C LYS A 90 8.20 0.90 -18.56
N ALA A 91 8.02 2.22 -18.45
CA ALA A 91 8.31 3.16 -19.54
C ALA A 91 9.78 3.10 -19.98
N GLN A 92 10.73 3.06 -19.03
CA GLN A 92 12.16 2.95 -19.33
C GLN A 92 12.52 1.66 -20.08
N LYS A 93 11.87 0.52 -19.77
CA LYS A 93 12.09 -0.74 -20.47
C LYS A 93 11.57 -0.74 -21.90
N HIS A 94 10.53 0.03 -22.21
CA HIS A 94 9.97 0.15 -23.56
C HIS A 94 10.79 1.08 -24.48
N HIS A 95 11.69 1.89 -23.92
CA HIS A 95 12.59 2.78 -24.68
C HIS A 95 13.99 2.18 -24.93
N LYS A 96 14.23 0.93 -24.51
CA LYS A 96 15.46 0.17 -24.80
C LYS A 96 15.17 -0.92 -25.83
#